data_AF-X1ENA1-F1
#
_entry.id   AF-X1ENA1-F1
#
_cell.length_a   1.000
_cell.length_b   1.000
_cell.length_c   1.000
_cell.angle_alpha   90.00
_cell.angle_beta   90.00
_cell.angle_gamma   90.00
#
_symmetry.space_group_name_H-M   'P 1'
#
loop_
_entity.id
_entity.type
_entity.pdbx_description
1 polymer ?
#
loop_
_entity_poly.entity_id
_entity_poly.type
_entity_poly.pdbx_seq_one_letter_code
_entity_poly.pdbx_strand_id
1 'polypeptide(L)'
;SAILDQETPNGTLDYAKTRIFDPLNITNYHWNLDRQGIPNGATLLHLTPRDMAKFGFLYLNNGSWNGTQLIPSSWVADSTTSFINVGFDQGHGSGYGYKWWLYNWENAYTARGSNGQHIAVIPGTTVVTHLIDGIIINEEIIFGIIVCIILILIVAIGTTIGQITLKYGQANI
;
A
#
# COMPACT_ATOMS: atom_id res chain seq x y z
N SER A 1 -12.79 -4.89 13.03
CA SER A 1 -13.58 -3.64 13.11
C SER A 1 -14.38 -3.56 14.40
N ALA A 2 -15.09 -4.62 14.83
CA ALA A 2 -15.93 -4.57 16.04
C ALA A 2 -15.26 -3.99 17.30
N ILE A 3 -14.02 -4.39 17.63
CA ILE A 3 -13.28 -3.80 18.76
C ILE A 3 -13.05 -2.29 18.54
N LEU A 4 -12.55 -1.91 17.37
CA LEU A 4 -12.33 -0.50 17.05
C LEU A 4 -13.63 0.31 17.12
N ASP A 5 -14.74 -0.28 16.69
CA ASP A 5 -16.07 0.35 16.73
C ASP A 5 -16.54 0.63 18.16
N GLN A 6 -16.30 -0.31 19.07
CA GLN A 6 -16.65 -0.17 20.49
C GLN A 6 -15.74 0.81 21.23
N GLU A 7 -14.46 0.84 20.88
CA GLU A 7 -13.44 1.65 21.57
C GLU A 7 -13.33 3.08 21.02
N THR A 8 -14.02 3.40 19.92
CA THR A 8 -13.97 4.74 19.31
C THR A 8 -15.31 5.46 19.45
N PRO A 9 -15.31 6.73 19.90
CA PRO A 9 -16.51 7.56 19.87
C PRO A 9 -17.07 7.60 18.44
N ASN A 10 -18.39 7.40 18.31
CA ASN A 10 -19.14 7.38 17.04
C ASN A 10 -18.75 6.26 16.06
N GLY A 11 -17.93 5.29 16.49
CA GLY A 11 -17.63 4.07 15.74
C GLY A 11 -16.52 4.20 14.69
N THR A 12 -16.24 3.08 14.04
CA THR A 12 -15.08 2.88 13.16
C THR A 12 -15.08 3.82 11.97
N LEU A 13 -16.25 4.09 11.39
CA LEU A 13 -16.36 4.95 10.21
C LEU A 13 -15.99 6.40 10.54
N ASP A 14 -16.51 6.92 11.65
CA ASP A 14 -16.20 8.28 12.10
C ASP A 14 -14.71 8.40 12.47
N TYR A 15 -14.17 7.38 13.13
CA TYR A 15 -12.74 7.32 13.43
C TYR A 15 -11.88 7.36 12.15
N ALA A 16 -12.18 6.52 11.15
CA ALA A 16 -11.44 6.52 9.89
C ALA A 16 -11.59 7.85 9.13
N LYS A 17 -12.81 8.41 9.15
CA LYS A 17 -13.11 9.70 8.51
C LYS A 17 -12.28 10.82 9.12
N THR A 18 -12.35 10.99 10.43
CA THR A 18 -11.69 12.09 11.15
C THR A 18 -10.16 11.97 11.15
N ARG A 19 -9.63 10.75 11.29
CA ARG A 19 -8.19 10.53 11.45
C ARG A 19 -7.44 10.42 10.13
N ILE A 20 -8.09 9.92 9.07
CA ILE A 20 -7.42 9.58 7.81
C ILE A 20 -8.13 10.21 6.60
N PHE A 21 -9.44 10.01 6.42
CA PHE A 21 -10.08 10.43 5.17
C PHE A 21 -10.16 11.95 5.03
N ASP A 22 -10.60 12.67 6.06
CA ASP A 22 -10.69 14.14 6.02
C ASP A 22 -9.28 14.78 5.86
N PRO A 23 -8.24 14.39 6.63
CA PRO A 23 -6.89 14.94 6.43
C PRO A 23 -6.27 14.66 5.06
N LEU A 24 -6.61 13.52 4.44
CA LEU A 24 -6.19 13.16 3.09
C LEU A 24 -7.12 13.70 1.99
N ASN A 25 -8.18 14.43 2.36
CA ASN A 25 -9.23 14.89 1.45
C ASN A 25 -9.80 13.74 0.59
N ILE A 26 -10.15 12.63 1.23
CA ILE A 26 -10.82 11.47 0.64
C ILE A 26 -12.32 11.66 0.88
N THR A 27 -13.02 12.16 -0.13
CA THR A 27 -14.45 12.53 -0.01
C THR A 27 -15.38 11.57 -0.74
N ASN A 28 -14.84 10.76 -1.67
CA ASN A 28 -15.60 9.79 -2.45
C ASN A 28 -15.23 8.37 -2.02
N TYR A 29 -15.87 7.88 -0.96
CA TYR A 29 -15.69 6.54 -0.45
C TYR A 29 -17.02 5.88 -0.12
N HIS A 30 -17.05 4.55 -0.19
CA HIS A 30 -18.17 3.74 0.29
C HIS A 30 -17.61 2.57 1.11
N TRP A 31 -18.15 2.35 2.30
CA TRP A 31 -17.72 1.26 3.16
C TRP A 31 -18.93 0.46 3.60
N ASN A 32 -19.04 -0.79 3.12
CA ASN A 32 -20.20 -1.62 3.43
C ASN A 32 -20.25 -1.94 4.93
N LEU A 33 -21.44 -1.79 5.48
CA LEU A 33 -21.76 -2.11 6.87
C LEU A 33 -22.28 -3.55 6.97
N ASP A 34 -22.00 -4.22 8.08
CA ASP A 34 -22.64 -5.48 8.43
C ASP A 34 -24.07 -5.27 8.97
N ARG A 35 -24.70 -6.36 9.42
CA ARG A 35 -26.07 -6.31 9.97
C ARG A 35 -26.18 -5.53 11.28
N GLN A 36 -25.05 -5.28 11.95
CA GLN A 36 -24.97 -4.50 13.18
C GLN A 36 -24.67 -3.01 12.88
N GLY A 37 -24.48 -2.65 11.61
CA GLY A 37 -24.13 -1.28 11.21
C GLY A 37 -22.63 -0.99 11.31
N ILE A 38 -21.79 -2.00 11.51
CA ILE A 38 -20.34 -1.85 11.69
C ILE A 38 -19.65 -1.98 10.33
N PRO A 39 -18.74 -1.06 9.95
CA PRO A 39 -17.95 -1.21 8.74
C PRO A 39 -17.15 -2.52 8.71
N ASN A 40 -17.12 -3.18 7.56
CA ASN A 40 -16.34 -4.40 7.41
C ASN A 40 -14.83 -4.07 7.42
N GLY A 41 -14.16 -4.31 8.55
CA GLY A 41 -12.75 -3.94 8.72
C GLY A 41 -11.75 -4.72 7.86
N ALA A 42 -12.19 -5.78 7.18
CA ALA A 42 -11.32 -6.62 6.35
C ALA A 42 -11.50 -6.36 4.86
N THR A 43 -12.71 -5.99 4.41
CA THR A 43 -13.08 -5.90 2.99
C THR A 43 -14.11 -4.81 2.72
N LEU A 44 -14.49 -4.61 1.46
CA LEU A 44 -15.62 -3.75 1.04
C LEU A 44 -15.45 -2.24 1.36
N LEU A 45 -14.22 -1.77 1.52
CA LEU A 45 -13.90 -0.35 1.43
C LEU A 45 -13.63 -0.01 -0.04
N HIS A 46 -14.46 0.86 -0.60
CA HIS A 46 -14.35 1.36 -1.96
C HIS A 46 -13.73 2.75 -1.94
N LEU A 47 -12.62 2.91 -2.65
CA LEU A 47 -11.88 4.16 -2.81
C LEU A 47 -11.54 4.36 -4.29
N THR A 48 -11.31 5.61 -4.69
CA THR A 48 -10.70 5.87 -6.01
C THR A 48 -9.22 5.42 -6.00
N PRO A 49 -8.63 5.04 -7.15
CA PRO A 49 -7.21 4.71 -7.21
C PRO A 49 -6.30 5.85 -6.70
N ARG A 50 -6.73 7.10 -6.91
CA ARG A 50 -6.04 8.30 -6.40
C ARG A 50 -6.03 8.32 -4.87
N ASP A 51 -7.16 8.03 -4.24
CA ASP A 51 -7.26 8.03 -2.78
C ASP A 51 -6.53 6.86 -2.13
N MET A 52 -6.52 5.70 -2.80
CA MET A 52 -5.62 4.59 -2.44
C MET A 52 -4.15 5.01 -2.49
N ALA A 53 -3.75 5.78 -3.51
CA ALA A 53 -2.38 6.29 -3.63
C ALA A 53 -2.01 7.29 -2.53
N LYS A 54 -2.95 8.10 -2.04
CA LYS A 54 -2.70 8.95 -0.87
C LYS A 54 -2.37 8.12 0.37
N PHE A 55 -3.08 7.01 0.59
CA PHE A 55 -2.80 6.10 1.71
C PHE A 55 -1.42 5.42 1.56
N GLY A 56 -1.07 4.96 0.35
CA GLY A 56 0.27 4.44 0.07
C GLY A 56 1.37 5.49 0.28
N PHE A 57 1.15 6.73 -0.16
CA PHE A 57 2.09 7.84 0.04
C PHE A 57 2.22 8.22 1.52
N LEU A 58 1.13 8.16 2.29
CA LEU A 58 1.17 8.37 3.74
C LEU A 58 2.13 7.37 4.40
N TYR A 59 2.06 6.09 4.01
CA TYR A 59 2.98 5.04 4.48
C TYR A 59 4.42 5.24 3.98
N LEU A 60 4.61 5.66 2.72
CA LEU A 60 5.93 6.01 2.18
C LEU A 60 6.59 7.14 2.99
N ASN A 61 5.80 8.08 3.51
CA ASN A 61 6.25 9.21 4.34
C ASN A 61 6.17 8.91 5.84
N ASN A 62 6.29 7.65 6.25
CA ASN A 62 6.29 7.22 7.65
C ASN A 62 5.10 7.76 8.46
N GLY A 63 3.93 7.85 7.83
CA GLY A 63 2.69 8.29 8.45
C GLY A 63 2.49 9.81 8.51
N SER A 64 3.35 10.58 7.84
CA SER A 64 3.24 12.04 7.75
C SER A 64 2.57 12.49 6.44
N TRP A 65 1.67 13.47 6.54
CA TRP A 65 1.01 14.10 5.41
C TRP A 65 1.06 15.62 5.57
N ASN A 66 1.69 16.31 4.62
CA ASN A 66 1.87 17.77 4.66
C ASN A 66 2.40 18.29 6.02
N GLY A 67 3.37 17.57 6.61
CA GLY A 67 3.96 17.92 7.91
C GLY A 67 3.12 17.54 9.13
N THR A 68 1.93 16.97 8.95
CA THR A 68 1.10 16.47 10.05
C THR A 68 1.25 14.97 10.20
N GLN A 69 1.57 14.49 11.41
CA GLN A 69 1.68 13.07 11.70
C GLN A 69 0.28 12.45 11.89
N LEU A 70 -0.19 11.69 10.91
CA LEU A 70 -1.52 11.03 10.97
C LEU A 70 -1.43 9.61 11.53
N ILE A 71 -0.39 8.87 11.17
CA ILE A 71 -0.08 7.53 11.68
C ILE A 71 1.25 7.61 12.40
N PRO A 72 1.41 7.13 13.64
CA PRO A 72 2.72 7.13 14.31
C PRO A 72 3.79 6.45 13.46
N SER A 73 4.97 7.04 13.34
CA SER A 73 6.07 6.46 12.55
C SER A 73 6.50 5.10 13.08
N SER A 74 6.44 4.89 14.40
CA SER A 74 6.64 3.59 15.04
C SER A 74 5.61 2.57 14.58
N TRP A 75 4.34 2.94 14.46
CA TRP A 75 3.30 2.06 13.94
C TRP A 75 3.55 1.69 12.49
N VAL A 76 4.01 2.63 11.65
CA VAL A 76 4.39 2.30 10.26
C VAL A 76 5.47 1.22 10.26
N ALA A 77 6.56 1.44 11.00
CA ALA A 77 7.67 0.49 11.10
C ALA A 77 7.23 -0.89 11.63
N ASP A 78 6.46 -0.92 12.72
CA ASP A 78 5.93 -2.16 13.30
C ASP A 78 4.99 -2.87 12.31
N SER A 79 4.09 -2.11 11.68
CA SER A 79 3.10 -2.65 10.75
C SER A 79 3.71 -3.26 9.49
N THR A 80 4.89 -2.80 9.09
CA THR A 80 5.63 -3.29 7.92
C THR A 80 6.79 -4.20 8.29
N THR A 81 6.85 -4.69 9.53
CA THR A 81 7.83 -5.69 9.97
C THR A 81 7.28 -7.10 9.79
N SER A 82 8.12 -8.02 9.32
CA SER A 82 7.73 -9.42 9.11
C SER A 82 7.63 -10.16 10.45
N PHE A 83 6.43 -10.65 10.78
CA PHE A 83 6.20 -11.50 11.95
C PHE A 83 6.08 -12.97 11.57
N ILE A 84 5.71 -13.26 10.33
CA ILE A 84 5.56 -14.62 9.82
C ILE A 84 6.18 -14.67 8.42
N ASN A 85 7.01 -15.68 8.19
CA ASN A 85 7.42 -16.04 6.83
C ASN A 85 6.33 -16.93 6.23
N VAL A 86 5.66 -16.47 5.18
CA VAL A 86 4.56 -17.21 4.57
C VAL A 86 5.03 -18.15 3.45
N GLY A 87 6.34 -18.21 3.17
CA GLY A 87 6.95 -19.31 2.40
C GLY A 87 6.54 -19.41 0.93
N PHE A 88 5.75 -18.47 0.42
CA PHE A 88 5.33 -18.44 -0.97
C PHE A 88 6.35 -17.63 -1.77
N ASP A 89 7.02 -18.34 -2.67
CA ASP A 89 7.66 -17.85 -3.89
C ASP A 89 9.18 -18.05 -3.93
N GLN A 90 9.60 -18.52 -5.10
CA GLN A 90 10.92 -18.97 -5.51
C GLN A 90 11.94 -17.83 -5.46
N GLY A 91 12.31 -17.38 -4.26
CA GLY A 91 13.40 -16.42 -4.04
C GLY A 91 12.97 -14.98 -3.74
N HIS A 92 11.67 -14.64 -3.75
CA HIS A 92 11.20 -13.26 -3.56
C HIS A 92 10.71 -12.91 -2.14
N GLY A 93 10.71 -13.91 -1.24
CA GLY A 93 10.51 -13.74 0.20
C GLY A 93 9.22 -13.03 0.57
N SER A 94 8.18 -13.80 0.87
CA SER A 94 6.89 -13.28 1.30
C SER A 94 6.81 -13.31 2.82
N GLY A 95 7.09 -12.18 3.45
CA GLY A 95 6.77 -11.95 4.86
C GLY A 95 5.33 -11.48 5.01
N TYR A 96 4.77 -11.63 6.19
CA TYR A 96 3.51 -10.99 6.55
C TYR A 96 3.66 -10.22 7.85
N GLY A 97 3.27 -8.95 7.80
CA GLY A 97 3.30 -8.02 8.92
C GLY A 97 1.94 -7.36 9.09
N TYR A 98 1.25 -7.64 10.19
CA TYR A 98 -0.11 -7.13 10.47
C TYR A 98 -1.13 -7.26 9.32
N LYS A 99 -1.19 -6.30 8.39
CA LYS A 99 -2.09 -6.28 7.22
C LYS A 99 -1.35 -6.09 5.89
N TRP A 100 -0.04 -6.24 5.91
CA TRP A 100 0.87 -6.04 4.78
C TRP A 100 1.56 -7.33 4.39
N TRP A 101 1.60 -7.58 3.09
CA TRP A 101 2.49 -8.56 2.47
C TRP A 101 3.83 -7.88 2.23
N LEU A 102 4.91 -8.50 2.68
CA LEU A 102 6.26 -7.93 2.69
C LEU A 102 7.11 -8.68 1.70
N TYR A 103 7.99 -7.96 1.02
CA TYR A 103 8.94 -8.55 0.08
C TYR A 103 10.37 -8.35 0.56
N ASN A 104 11.23 -9.33 0.27
CA ASN A 104 12.64 -9.26 0.61
C ASN A 104 13.44 -8.30 -0.30
N TRP A 105 12.86 -7.86 -1.41
CA TRP A 105 13.49 -6.90 -2.31
C TRP A 105 13.03 -5.47 -1.99
N GLU A 106 13.98 -4.54 -1.98
CA GLU A 106 13.78 -3.09 -1.80
C GLU A 106 13.02 -2.66 -0.53
N ASN A 107 12.80 -3.55 0.44
CA ASN A 107 11.86 -3.35 1.55
C ASN A 107 10.46 -2.95 1.08
N ALA A 108 10.06 -3.48 -0.08
CA ALA A 108 8.73 -3.24 -0.63
C ALA A 108 7.66 -3.98 0.20
N TYR A 109 6.46 -3.40 0.24
CA TYR A 109 5.32 -4.03 0.89
C TYR A 109 4.00 -3.65 0.22
N THR A 110 2.99 -4.49 0.35
CA THR A 110 1.70 -4.30 -0.31
C THR A 110 0.49 -4.72 0.51
N ALA A 111 -0.58 -3.94 0.41
CA ALA A 111 -1.91 -4.35 0.81
C ALA A 111 -2.58 -4.95 -0.43
N ARG A 112 -2.97 -6.23 -0.34
CA ARG A 112 -3.59 -6.98 -1.44
C ARG A 112 -5.05 -7.27 -1.14
N GLY A 113 -5.92 -7.00 -2.10
CA GLY A 113 -7.30 -7.45 -2.14
C GLY A 113 -7.53 -8.41 -3.31
N SER A 114 -8.58 -9.23 -3.23
CA SER A 114 -8.94 -10.15 -4.31
C SER A 114 -9.22 -9.41 -5.62
N ASN A 115 -8.93 -10.07 -6.74
CA ASN A 115 -9.11 -9.55 -8.09
C ASN A 115 -8.20 -8.33 -8.35
N GLY A 116 -6.89 -8.49 -8.15
CA GLY A 116 -5.88 -7.51 -8.61
C GLY A 116 -5.88 -6.13 -7.92
N GLN A 117 -6.36 -6.02 -6.68
CA GLN A 117 -6.37 -4.76 -5.95
C GLN A 117 -5.10 -4.61 -5.11
N HIS A 118 -4.24 -3.64 -5.44
CA HIS A 118 -2.97 -3.46 -4.72
C HIS A 118 -2.67 -1.99 -4.41
N ILE A 119 -2.27 -1.77 -3.16
CA ILE A 119 -1.46 -0.60 -2.78
C ILE A 119 -0.05 -1.13 -2.56
N ALA A 120 0.92 -0.68 -3.33
CA ALA A 120 2.32 -1.04 -3.16
C ALA A 120 3.15 0.17 -2.74
N VAL A 121 3.96 -0.02 -1.71
CA VAL A 121 4.90 0.97 -1.23
C VAL A 121 6.29 0.40 -1.44
N ILE A 122 7.07 1.10 -2.25
CA ILE A 122 8.46 0.78 -2.54
C ILE A 122 9.27 2.00 -2.06
N PRO A 123 10.19 1.87 -1.11
CA PRO A 123 11.04 2.98 -0.71
C PRO A 123 11.64 3.70 -1.93
N GLY A 124 11.34 4.99 -2.08
CA GLY A 124 11.69 5.79 -3.26
C GLY A 124 10.57 5.97 -4.31
N THR A 125 9.48 5.21 -4.27
CA THR A 125 8.30 5.35 -5.17
C THR A 125 7.02 4.72 -4.60
N THR A 126 5.86 5.37 -4.73
CA THR A 126 4.56 4.72 -4.46
C THR A 126 3.93 4.25 -5.77
N VAL A 127 3.52 2.98 -5.83
CA VAL A 127 2.78 2.43 -6.99
C VAL A 127 1.42 1.93 -6.51
N VAL A 128 0.34 2.43 -7.11
CA VAL A 128 -1.00 1.91 -6.88
C VAL A 128 -1.53 1.31 -8.17
N THR A 129 -1.91 0.04 -8.10
CA THR A 129 -2.49 -0.67 -9.23
C THR A 129 -3.87 -1.16 -8.83
N HIS A 130 -4.87 -0.75 -9.60
CA HIS A 130 -6.18 -1.36 -9.58
C HIS A 130 -6.35 -2.10 -10.90
N LEU A 131 -6.21 -3.42 -10.86
CA LEU A 131 -6.47 -4.28 -12.01
C LEU A 131 -7.88 -4.85 -11.84
N ILE A 132 -8.84 -4.34 -12.60
CA ILE A 132 -10.11 -5.03 -12.78
C ILE A 132 -9.86 -6.05 -13.88
N ASP A 133 -9.54 -7.29 -13.52
CA ASP A 133 -9.50 -8.36 -14.50
C ASP A 133 -10.55 -9.43 -14.18
N GLY A 134 -11.44 -9.66 -15.15
CA GLY A 134 -12.30 -10.82 -15.19
C GLY A 134 -11.57 -12.05 -15.77
N ILE A 135 -10.27 -11.93 -16.07
CA ILE A 135 -9.45 -12.98 -16.65
C ILE A 135 -8.37 -13.35 -15.64
N ILE A 136 -8.43 -14.60 -15.17
CA ILE A 136 -7.41 -15.21 -14.32
C ILE A 136 -6.17 -15.47 -15.18
N ILE A 137 -5.27 -14.49 -15.23
CA ILE A 137 -3.88 -14.66 -15.60
C ILE A 137 -3.02 -14.20 -14.43
N ASN A 138 -2.02 -15.00 -14.05
CA ASN A 138 -1.22 -14.86 -12.81
C ASN A 138 -0.97 -13.39 -12.42
N GLU A 139 -1.68 -12.94 -11.39
CA GLU A 139 -1.77 -11.52 -10.97
C GLU A 139 -0.39 -10.92 -10.64
N GLU A 140 0.54 -11.73 -10.15
CA GLU A 140 1.91 -11.30 -9.84
C GLU A 140 2.75 -10.99 -11.08
N ILE A 141 2.50 -11.68 -12.20
CA ILE A 141 3.23 -11.42 -13.46
C ILE A 141 2.77 -10.10 -14.06
N ILE A 142 1.47 -9.80 -14.04
CA ILE A 142 0.94 -8.54 -14.56
C ILE A 142 1.39 -7.38 -13.69
N PHE A 143 1.33 -7.52 -12.36
CA PHE A 143 1.85 -6.53 -11.44
C PHE A 143 3.36 -6.28 -11.67
N GLY A 144 4.15 -7.35 -11.80
CA GLY A 144 5.57 -7.25 -12.13
C GLY A 144 5.83 -6.53 -13.45
N ILE A 145 5.06 -6.83 -14.50
CA ILE A 145 5.17 -6.16 -15.80
C ILE A 145 4.76 -4.69 -15.70
N ILE A 146 3.69 -4.35 -14.99
CA ILE A 146 3.23 -2.96 -14.84
C ILE A 146 4.23 -2.15 -14.04
N VAL A 147 4.75 -2.68 -12.93
CA VAL A 147 5.82 -2.03 -12.16
C VAL A 147 7.04 -1.84 -13.04
N CYS A 148 7.47 -2.87 -13.79
CA CYS A 148 8.57 -2.74 -14.74
C CYS A 148 8.30 -1.68 -15.81
N ILE A 149 7.10 -1.62 -16.39
CA ILE A 149 6.74 -0.61 -17.40
C ILE A 149 6.70 0.78 -16.78
N ILE A 150 6.15 0.95 -15.57
CA ILE A 150 6.15 2.24 -14.86
C ILE A 150 7.58 2.67 -14.56
N LEU A 151 8.44 1.77 -14.08
CA LEU A 151 9.86 2.03 -13.86
C LEU A 151 10.57 2.39 -15.18
N ILE A 152 10.31 1.65 -16.26
CA ILE A 152 10.86 1.93 -17.60
C ILE A 152 10.37 3.29 -18.12
N LEU A 153 9.10 3.64 -17.90
CA LEU A 153 8.53 4.93 -18.31
C LEU A 153 9.09 6.09 -17.46
N ILE A 154 9.28 5.88 -16.15
CA ILE A 154 9.97 6.83 -15.27
C ILE A 154 11.41 7.06 -15.76
N VAL A 155 12.10 6.00 -16.19
CA VAL A 155 13.44 6.08 -16.80
C VAL A 155 13.41 6.76 -18.18
N ALA A 156 12.38 6.52 -18.99
CA ALA A 156 12.27 7.04 -20.36
C ALA A 156 11.84 8.53 -20.43
N ILE A 157 11.11 9.04 -19.44
CA ILE A 157 10.58 10.42 -19.43
C ILE A 157 11.61 11.44 -18.90
N GLY A 158 12.77 10.99 -18.41
CA GLY A 158 13.90 11.88 -18.10
C GLY A 158 13.66 12.87 -16.96
N THR A 159 12.57 12.73 -16.18
CA THR A 159 12.35 13.55 -14.99
C THR A 159 13.32 13.13 -13.90
N THR A 160 14.34 13.96 -13.68
CA THR A 160 15.27 13.86 -12.57
C THR A 160 14.51 14.10 -11.26
N ILE A 161 14.17 13.03 -10.54
CA ILE A 161 14.02 13.12 -9.08
C ILE A 161 15.44 12.91 -8.52
N GLY A 162 15.86 13.80 -7.64
CA GLY A 162 17.25 13.99 -7.21
C GLY A 162 18.05 12.71 -6.95
N GLN A 163 19.19 12.64 -7.62
CA GLN A 163 20.39 11.82 -7.35
C GLN A 163 20.16 10.40 -6.78
N ILE A 164 19.89 9.45 -7.66
CA ILE A 164 20.36 8.07 -7.48
C ILE A 164 21.73 7.98 -8.17
N THR A 165 22.82 7.94 -7.40
CA THR A 165 24.16 7.69 -7.95
C THR A 165 24.40 6.19 -8.00
N LEU A 166 24.18 5.58 -9.17
CA LEU A 166 24.62 4.21 -9.46
C LEU A 166 26.10 4.23 -9.85
N LYS A 167 27.00 3.86 -8.92
CA LYS A 167 28.39 3.54 -9.26
C LYS A 167 28.46 2.08 -9.74
N TYR A 168 28.44 1.88 -11.06
CA TYR A 168 28.85 0.60 -11.65
C TYR A 168 30.38 0.55 -11.72
N GLY A 169 30.97 -0.31 -10.89
CA GLY A 169 32.38 -0.69 -10.98
C GLY A 169 32.60 -1.65 -12.13
N GLN A 170 33.58 -1.35 -12.98
CA GLN A 170 34.02 -2.20 -14.09
C GLN A 170 34.57 -3.53 -13.58
N ALA A 171 34.32 -4.61 -14.32
CA ALA A 171 35.22 -5.75 -14.38
C ALA A 171 35.17 -6.39 -15.76
N ASN A 172 36.37 -6.55 -16.32
CA ASN A 172 36.72 -6.97 -17.66
C ASN A 172 36.36 -8.44 -17.95
N ILE A 173 36.16 -8.72 -19.25
CA ILE A 173 36.99 -9.72 -19.95
C ILE A 173 37.42 -9.10 -21.28
#